data_AF-A0AAN8XCT8-F1
#
_entry.id   AF-A0AAN8XCT8-F1
#
_cell.length_a   1.000
_cell.length_b   1.000
_cell.length_c   1.000
_cell.angle_alpha   90.00
_cell.angle_beta   90.00
_cell.angle_gamma   90.00
#
_symmetry.space_group_name_H-M   'P 1'
#
loop_
_entity.id
_entity.type
_entity.pdbx_description
1 polymer ?
#
loop_
_entity_poly.entity_id
_entity_poly.type
_entity_poly.pdbx_seq_one_letter_code
_entity_poly.pdbx_strand_id
1 'polypeptide(L)'
;MSFYEEERELRCVLSWFSNWEAPQKEQFLHILVEKAVPPDVDQLFQGFDQLNLNSSFQSVLQCQLRLFSQWFDSWPCKYRNLLLMSLELQDPGFVGNFHTLVNQKTGSSQQQ
;
A
#
# COMPACT_ATOMS: atom_id res chain seq x y z
N MET A 1 -24.69 -7.17 9.56
CA MET A 1 -23.29 -7.20 9.09
C MET A 1 -23.05 -5.89 8.39
N SER A 2 -22.19 -5.04 8.95
CA SER A 2 -22.01 -3.65 8.52
C SER A 2 -21.10 -3.66 7.28
N PHE A 3 -21.63 -3.25 6.12
CA PHE A 3 -20.81 -2.95 4.92
C PHE A 3 -20.14 -1.56 5.02
N TYR A 4 -20.28 -0.91 6.19
CA TYR A 4 -19.93 0.49 6.42
C TYR A 4 -18.49 0.67 6.93
N GLU A 5 -17.87 -0.40 7.42
CA GLU A 5 -16.54 -0.33 8.02
C GLU A 5 -15.47 -0.20 6.95
N GLU A 6 -15.47 -1.05 5.93
CA GLU A 6 -14.50 -1.00 4.83
C GLU A 6 -14.67 0.28 4.00
N GLU A 7 -15.89 0.78 3.84
CA GLU A 7 -16.15 2.06 3.18
C GLU A 7 -15.55 3.23 3.97
N ARG A 8 -15.67 3.20 5.31
CA ARG A 8 -15.08 4.22 6.19
C ARG A 8 -13.55 4.15 6.16
N GLU A 9 -13.00 2.95 6.24
CA GLU A 9 -11.56 2.70 6.17
C GLU A 9 -10.98 3.16 4.83
N LEU A 10 -11.65 2.83 3.72
CA LEU A 10 -11.28 3.29 2.38
C LEU A 10 -11.22 4.82 2.31
N ARG A 11 -12.28 5.52 2.76
CA ARG A 11 -12.31 6.99 2.81
C ARG A 11 -11.20 7.57 3.69
N CYS A 12 -10.87 6.89 4.78
CA CYS A 12 -9.80 7.29 5.69
C CYS A 12 -8.44 7.23 4.98
N VAL A 13 -8.15 6.14 4.29
CA VAL A 13 -6.91 5.97 3.51
C VAL A 13 -6.80 7.01 2.40
N LEU A 14 -7.87 7.27 1.66
CA LEU A 14 -7.90 8.30 0.61
C LEU A 14 -7.67 9.70 1.17
N SER A 15 -8.25 10.00 2.34
CA SER A 15 -7.98 11.24 3.05
C SER A 15 -6.52 11.34 3.46
N TRP A 16 -5.88 10.28 3.96
CA TRP A 16 -4.46 10.31 4.30
C TRP A 16 -3.60 10.55 3.06
N PHE A 17 -3.87 9.82 1.97
CA PHE A 17 -3.16 9.97 0.70
C PHE A 17 -3.24 11.39 0.14
N SER A 18 -4.39 12.07 0.32
CA SER A 18 -4.56 13.48 -0.07
C SER A 18 -3.69 14.45 0.73
N ASN A 19 -3.35 14.10 1.97
CA ASN A 19 -2.52 14.92 2.85
C ASN A 19 -1.04 14.53 2.82
N TRP A 20 -0.68 13.48 2.07
CA TRP A 20 0.69 12.99 1.98
C TRP A 20 1.51 13.74 0.93
N GLU A 21 2.74 14.04 1.29
CA GLU A 21 3.76 14.54 0.38
C GLU A 21 4.34 13.42 -0.49
N ALA A 22 5.05 13.79 -1.56
CA ALA A 22 5.68 12.85 -2.50
C ALA A 22 6.46 11.69 -1.83
N PRO A 23 7.38 11.91 -0.86
CA PRO A 23 8.11 10.81 -0.24
C PRO A 23 7.21 9.86 0.57
N GLN A 24 6.13 10.38 1.16
CA GLN A 24 5.19 9.57 1.93
C GLN A 24 4.33 8.70 1.01
N LYS A 25 3.91 9.24 -0.13
CA LYS A 25 3.24 8.49 -1.19
C LYS A 25 4.13 7.39 -1.74
N GLU A 26 5.42 7.65 -1.97
CA GLU A 26 6.38 6.63 -2.42
C GLU A 26 6.47 5.46 -1.42
N GLN A 27 6.56 5.74 -0.12
CA GLN A 27 6.53 4.69 0.91
C GLN A 27 5.24 3.86 0.87
N PHE A 28 4.09 4.52 0.72
CA PHE A 28 2.80 3.84 0.56
C PHE A 28 2.74 2.96 -0.69
N LEU A 29 3.30 3.43 -1.81
CA LEU A 29 3.38 2.69 -3.07
C LEU A 29 4.09 1.35 -2.90
N HIS A 30 5.26 1.35 -2.24
CA HIS A 30 6.02 0.13 -1.99
C HIS A 30 5.19 -0.90 -1.22
N ILE A 31 4.54 -0.48 -0.13
CA ILE A 31 3.68 -1.35 0.68
C ILE A 31 2.52 -1.89 -0.15
N LEU A 32 1.87 -1.05 -0.96
CA LEU A 32 0.74 -1.44 -1.79
C LEU A 32 1.13 -2.49 -2.83
N VAL A 33 2.28 -2.32 -3.49
CA VAL A 33 2.82 -3.29 -4.46
C VAL A 33 3.10 -4.63 -3.78
N GLU A 34 3.68 -4.64 -2.59
CA GLU A 34 3.94 -5.88 -1.85
C GLU A 34 2.67 -6.60 -1.44
N LYS A 35 1.66 -5.85 -1.00
CA LYS A 35 0.36 -6.42 -0.65
C LYS A 35 -0.41 -6.95 -1.86
N ALA A 36 -0.15 -6.42 -3.06
CA ALA A 36 -0.83 -6.80 -4.29
C ALA A 36 -0.18 -7.99 -5.02
N VAL A 37 1.11 -8.25 -4.80
CA VAL A 37 1.84 -9.37 -5.43
C VAL A 37 1.95 -10.54 -4.44
N PRO A 38 1.62 -11.79 -4.83
CA PRO A 38 1.77 -12.95 -3.96
C PRO A 38 3.23 -13.13 -3.49
N PRO A 39 3.45 -13.66 -2.27
CA PRO A 39 4.78 -13.83 -1.71
C PRO A 39 5.53 -15.01 -2.35
N ASP A 40 6.09 -14.80 -3.54
CA ASP A 40 7.01 -15.76 -4.17
C ASP A 40 8.34 -15.11 -4.64
N VAL A 41 8.67 -13.91 -4.14
CA VAL A 41 10.00 -13.34 -4.38
C VAL A 41 10.56 -12.70 -3.11
N ASP A 42 11.37 -13.52 -2.45
CA ASP A 42 12.41 -13.31 -1.45
C ASP A 42 12.83 -11.88 -1.03
N GLN A 43 12.87 -11.73 0.31
CA GLN A 43 13.89 -11.02 1.11
C GLN A 43 13.98 -9.50 1.13
N LEU A 44 13.30 -8.73 0.26
CA LEU A 44 13.54 -7.28 0.23
C LEU A 44 12.94 -6.47 1.40
N PHE A 45 12.06 -7.05 2.23
CA PHE A 45 11.39 -6.32 3.31
C PHE A 45 11.75 -6.72 4.74
N GLN A 46 12.80 -7.53 4.96
CA GLN A 46 13.40 -7.59 6.30
C GLN A 46 14.01 -6.23 6.71
N GLY A 47 14.33 -5.36 5.73
CA GLY A 47 14.87 -4.02 5.99
C GLY A 47 13.86 -3.00 6.50
N PHE A 48 12.56 -3.12 6.18
CA PHE A 48 11.56 -2.14 6.60
C PHE A 48 11.01 -2.40 8.01
N ASP A 49 10.91 -3.68 8.39
CA ASP A 49 10.67 -4.06 9.79
C ASP A 49 11.89 -3.70 10.67
N GLN A 50 13.12 -3.84 10.16
CA GLN A 50 14.34 -3.53 10.95
C GLN A 50 14.71 -2.03 11.01
N LEU A 51 14.29 -1.19 10.05
CA LEU A 51 14.67 0.23 10.02
C LEU A 51 13.75 1.17 10.82
N ASN A 52 12.67 0.70 11.45
CA ASN A 52 11.79 1.56 12.24
C ASN A 52 11.30 0.97 13.58
N LEU A 53 11.96 -0.06 14.11
CA LEU A 53 11.65 -0.60 15.45
C LEU A 53 12.45 0.04 16.59
N ASN A 54 13.29 1.05 16.32
CA ASN A 54 14.11 1.72 17.34
C ASN A 54 13.97 3.25 17.34
N SER A 55 12.81 3.80 17.00
CA SER A 55 12.51 5.21 17.24
C SER A 55 11.34 5.30 18.19
N SER A 56 11.62 5.73 19.42
CA SER A 56 10.71 5.94 20.55
C SER A 56 9.59 6.98 20.28
N PHE A 57 9.42 7.41 19.03
CA PHE A 57 8.30 8.19 18.50
C PHE A 57 7.91 7.63 17.12
N GLN A 58 6.84 6.83 17.04
CA GLN A 58 6.32 6.42 15.73
C GLN A 58 5.69 7.64 15.06
N SER A 59 6.12 7.97 13.84
CA SER A 59 5.52 9.06 13.07
C SER A 59 4.05 8.72 12.75
N VAL A 60 3.20 9.75 12.60
CA VAL A 60 1.79 9.56 12.24
C VAL A 60 1.65 8.74 10.95
N LEU A 61 2.55 8.95 9.99
CA LEU A 61 2.61 8.17 8.75
C LEU A 61 2.78 6.67 9.04
N GLN A 62 3.69 6.28 9.92
CA GLN A 62 3.90 4.86 10.23
C GLN A 62 2.68 4.23 10.88
N CYS A 63 1.98 4.98 11.73
CA CYS A 63 0.72 4.53 12.32
C CYS A 63 -0.34 4.32 11.22
N GLN A 64 -0.49 5.28 10.30
CA GLN A 64 -1.41 5.20 9.16
C GLN A 64 -1.11 4.00 8.25
N LEU A 65 0.16 3.76 7.92
CA LEU A 65 0.59 2.66 7.05
C LEU A 65 0.38 1.28 7.70
N ARG A 66 0.63 1.16 9.01
CA ARG A 66 0.34 -0.07 9.76
C ARG A 66 -1.16 -0.37 9.75
N LEU A 67 -1.97 0.65 10.03
CA LEU A 67 -3.42 0.52 10.08
C LEU A 67 -4.00 0.18 8.70
N PHE A 68 -3.51 0.86 7.65
CA PHE A 68 -3.81 0.51 6.26
C PHE A 68 -3.48 -0.95 5.95
N SER A 69 -2.30 -1.43 6.35
CA SER A 69 -1.88 -2.81 6.06
C SER A 69 -2.84 -3.83 6.67
N GLN A 70 -3.28 -3.60 7.92
CA GLN A 70 -4.26 -4.44 8.61
C GLN A 70 -5.62 -4.43 7.90
N TRP A 71 -6.08 -3.25 7.48
CA TRP A 71 -7.32 -3.10 6.73
C TRP A 71 -7.24 -3.76 5.36
N PHE A 72 -6.17 -3.55 4.61
CA PHE A 72 -6.01 -4.12 3.28
C PHE A 72 -6.04 -5.65 3.31
N ASP A 73 -5.41 -6.26 4.31
CA ASP A 73 -5.42 -7.71 4.51
C ASP A 73 -6.83 -8.24 4.79
N SER A 74 -7.66 -7.51 5.55
CA SER A 74 -9.04 -7.89 5.84
C SER A 74 -10.03 -7.55 4.73
N TRP A 75 -9.70 -6.58 3.86
CA TRP A 75 -10.59 -6.13 2.79
C TRP A 75 -10.83 -7.21 1.72
N PRO A 76 -12.08 -7.42 1.30
CA PRO A 76 -12.37 -8.23 0.12
C PRO A 76 -11.88 -7.53 -1.16
N CYS A 77 -11.65 -8.32 -2.20
CA CYS A 77 -11.10 -7.86 -3.49
C CYS A 77 -11.79 -6.61 -4.05
N LYS A 78 -13.11 -6.48 -3.86
CA LYS A 78 -13.87 -5.31 -4.31
C LYS A 78 -13.34 -3.99 -3.72
N TYR A 79 -12.99 -3.94 -2.43
CA TYR A 79 -12.50 -2.70 -1.81
C TYR A 79 -11.04 -2.41 -2.16
N ARG A 80 -10.23 -3.45 -2.36
CA ARG A 80 -8.87 -3.30 -2.90
C ARG A 80 -8.89 -2.68 -4.30
N ASN A 81 -9.80 -3.14 -5.16
CA ASN A 81 -10.00 -2.58 -6.50
C ASN A 81 -10.54 -1.15 -6.44
N LEU A 82 -11.52 -0.88 -5.57
CA LEU A 82 -12.06 0.47 -5.38
C LEU A 82 -11.00 1.46 -4.87
N LEU A 83 -10.07 1.02 -4.01
CA LEU A 83 -8.92 1.81 -3.61
C LEU A 83 -8.08 2.19 -4.82
N LEU A 84 -7.67 1.22 -5.65
CA LEU A 84 -6.86 1.49 -6.84
C LEU A 84 -7.54 2.45 -7.81
N MET A 85 -8.83 2.24 -8.10
CA MET A 85 -9.61 3.15 -8.94
C MET A 85 -9.69 4.57 -8.36
N SER A 86 -9.84 4.69 -7.04
CA SER A 86 -9.94 6.00 -6.38
C SER A 86 -8.58 6.72 -6.35
N LEU A 87 -7.48 5.97 -6.16
CA LEU A 87 -6.13 6.49 -6.25
C LEU A 87 -5.79 6.93 -7.68
N GLU A 88 -6.23 6.18 -8.70
CA GLU A 88 -6.03 6.52 -10.10
C GLU A 88 -6.74 7.84 -10.45
N LEU A 89 -7.96 8.03 -9.95
CA LEU A 89 -8.70 9.28 -10.14
C LEU A 89 -7.98 10.48 -9.50
N GLN A 90 -7.33 10.27 -8.36
CA GLN A 90 -6.67 11.33 -7.60
C GLN A 90 -5.25 11.63 -8.10
N ASP A 91 -4.51 10.59 -8.51
CA ASP A 91 -3.11 10.66 -8.93
C ASP A 91 -2.83 9.54 -9.95
N PRO A 92 -3.10 9.77 -11.25
CA PRO A 92 -2.87 8.77 -12.29
C PRO A 92 -1.39 8.35 -12.39
N GLY A 93 -0.46 9.26 -12.07
CA GLY A 93 0.98 8.99 -12.08
C GLY A 93 1.37 7.97 -11.00
N PHE A 94 0.78 8.07 -9.82
CA PHE A 94 0.95 7.10 -8.75
C PHE A 94 0.54 5.68 -9.18
N VAL A 95 -0.63 5.53 -9.81
CA VAL A 95 -1.13 4.21 -10.25
C VAL A 95 -0.33 3.68 -11.44
N GLY A 96 0.15 4.54 -12.34
CA GLY A 96 1.10 4.17 -13.38
C GLY A 96 2.40 3.58 -12.83
N ASN A 97 2.95 4.19 -11.76
CA ASN A 97 4.12 3.66 -11.05
C ASN A 97 3.82 2.33 -10.36
N PHE A 98 2.62 2.17 -9.78
CA PHE A 98 2.18 0.90 -9.20
C PHE A 98 2.17 -0.22 -10.23
N HIS A 99 1.54 -0.02 -11.38
CA HIS A 99 1.51 -1.02 -12.46
C HIS A 99 2.91 -1.34 -12.98
N THR A 100 3.76 -0.32 -13.12
CA THR A 100 5.16 -0.52 -13.54
C THR A 100 5.91 -1.41 -12.56
N LEU A 101 5.83 -1.12 -11.25
CA LEU A 101 6.50 -1.90 -10.21
C LEU A 101 5.94 -3.32 -10.06
N VAL A 102 4.61 -3.48 -10.16
CA VAL A 102 3.97 -4.81 -10.15
C VAL A 102 4.44 -5.63 -11.35
N ASN A 103 4.44 -5.05 -12.55
CA ASN A 103 4.90 -5.74 -13.77
C ASN A 103 6.38 -6.10 -13.69
N GLN A 104 7.22 -5.25 -13.10
CA GLN A 104 8.62 -5.57 -12.84
C GLN A 104 8.73 -6.76 -11.88
N LYS A 105 8.00 -6.76 -10.76
CA LYS A 105 8.05 -7.85 -9.78
C LYS A 105 7.51 -9.18 -10.31
N THR A 106 6.45 -9.16 -11.11
CA THR A 106 5.87 -10.38 -11.71
C THR A 106 6.68 -10.87 -12.91
N GLY A 107 7.34 -9.98 -13.66
CA GLY A 107 8.18 -10.31 -14.82
C GLY A 107 9.54 -10.93 -14.49
N SER A 108 10.06 -10.75 -13.27
CA SER A 108 11.36 -11.29 -12.84
C SER A 108 11.39 -12.81 -12.65
N SER A 109 10.25 -13.49 -12.66
CA SER A 109 10.15 -14.94 -12.36
C SER A 109 10.25 -15.86 -13.59
N GLN A 110 10.63 -15.36 -14.77
CA GLN A 110 10.70 -16.17 -16.01
C GLN A 110 12.08 -16.28 -16.67
N GLN A 111 13.19 -15.99 -15.97
CA GLN A 111 14.52 -16.36 -16.47
C GLN A 111 15.37 -17.02 -15.38
N GLN A 112 15.18 -18.33 -15.17
CA GLN A 112 16.30 -19.29 -15.18
C GLN A 112 15.82 -20.72 -15.42
#